data_AF-A0A6N7Y8Q3-F1
#
_entry.id   AF-A0A6N7Y8Q3-F1
#
_cell.length_a   1.000
_cell.length_b   1.000
_cell.length_c   1.000
_cell.angle_alpha   90.00
_cell.angle_beta   90.00
_cell.angle_gamma   90.00
#
_symmetry.space_group_name_H-M   'P 1'
#
loop_
_entity.id
_entity.type
_entity.pdbx_description
1 polymer ?
#
loop_
_entity_poly.entity_id
_entity_poly.type
_entity_poly.pdbx_seq_one_letter_code
_entity_poly.pdbx_strand_id
1 'polypeptide(L)'
;MGTETLRFTTYAGSYVHGLDGGERTQLTCTTSGPDGATTGTVLASGPRSILDWETTADKATIATAVLGHWVGRPPSQADLHEFLDEIAGDWVAGQPWQLTGEQLERAGFQP
;
A
#
# COMPACT_ATOMS: atom_id res chain seq x y z
N MET A 1 -7.49 20.30 -25.07
CA MET A 1 -7.15 18.87 -25.04
C MET A 1 -6.17 18.70 -23.89
N GLY A 2 -6.65 18.30 -22.72
CA GLY A 2 -5.79 18.15 -21.54
C GLY A 2 -4.97 16.89 -21.68
N THR A 3 -3.65 17.00 -21.60
CA THR A 3 -2.79 15.84 -21.36
C THR A 3 -3.05 15.39 -19.93
N GLU A 4 -4.05 14.53 -19.73
CA GLU A 4 -4.16 13.72 -18.53
C GLU A 4 -2.94 12.80 -18.53
N THR A 5 -1.88 13.29 -17.90
CA THR A 5 -0.69 12.55 -17.59
C THR A 5 -1.10 11.37 -16.71
N LEU A 6 -1.32 10.20 -17.33
CA LEU A 6 -1.60 8.95 -16.63
C LEU A 6 -0.46 8.67 -15.66
N ARG A 7 -0.69 8.92 -14.37
CA ARG A 7 0.22 8.55 -13.30
C ARG A 7 -0.19 7.18 -12.81
N PHE A 8 0.68 6.20 -12.99
CA PHE A 8 0.45 4.86 -12.47
C PHE A 8 1.06 4.78 -11.08
N THR A 9 0.20 4.65 -10.06
CA THR A 9 0.65 4.44 -8.67
C THR A 9 0.51 2.97 -8.33
N THR A 10 1.56 2.38 -7.74
CA THR A 10 1.56 1.00 -7.25
C THR A 10 2.09 0.97 -5.83
N TYR A 11 1.33 0.34 -4.94
CA TYR A 11 1.72 0.04 -3.58
C TYR A 11 2.14 -1.42 -3.48
N ALA A 12 3.17 -1.68 -2.69
CA ALA A 12 3.64 -3.05 -2.48
C ALA A 12 4.15 -3.26 -1.06
N GLY A 13 3.75 -4.37 -0.47
CA GLY A 13 4.29 -4.89 0.78
C GLY A 13 5.20 -6.08 0.52
N SER A 14 6.39 -6.05 1.13
CA SER A 14 7.38 -7.12 1.00
C SER A 14 8.13 -7.35 2.30
N TYR A 15 8.50 -8.61 2.54
CA TYR A 15 9.43 -8.96 3.61
C TYR A 15 10.87 -8.81 3.09
N VAL A 16 11.70 -8.14 3.87
CA VAL A 16 13.11 -7.84 3.56
C VAL A 16 13.99 -8.26 4.72
N HIS A 17 15.22 -8.69 4.41
CA HIS A 17 16.19 -8.99 5.46
C HIS A 17 16.75 -7.69 6.06
N GLY A 18 16.62 -7.56 7.38
CA GLY A 18 17.26 -6.50 8.14
C GLY A 18 18.76 -6.71 8.27
N LEU A 19 19.50 -5.62 8.49
CA LEU A 19 20.95 -5.64 8.68
C LEU A 19 21.36 -6.47 9.90
N ASP A 20 20.49 -6.57 10.91
CA ASP A 20 20.68 -7.37 12.11
C ASP A 20 20.36 -8.87 11.92
N GLY A 21 20.07 -9.30 10.68
CA GLY A 21 19.70 -10.68 10.35
C GLY A 21 18.24 -11.04 10.65
N GLY A 22 17.44 -10.14 11.23
CA GLY A 22 16.01 -10.30 11.44
C GLY A 22 15.15 -9.96 10.22
N GLU A 23 13.95 -10.52 10.13
CA GLU A 23 13.00 -10.19 9.07
C GLU A 23 12.28 -8.87 9.34
N ARG A 24 12.18 -8.03 8.32
CA ARG A 24 11.49 -6.75 8.35
C ARG A 24 10.44 -6.70 7.27
N THR A 25 9.49 -5.82 7.44
CA THR A 25 8.51 -5.52 6.39
C THR A 25 8.75 -4.11 5.87
N GLN A 26 8.57 -3.95 4.56
CA GLN A 26 8.61 -2.67 3.89
C GLN A 26 7.37 -2.48 3.03
N LEU A 27 6.69 -1.36 3.25
CA LEU A 27 5.62 -0.85 2.41
C LEU A 27 6.17 0.26 1.53
N THR A 28 5.98 0.12 0.22
CA THR A 28 6.46 1.08 -0.78
C THR A 28 5.32 1.60 -1.63
N CYS A 29 5.47 2.83 -2.10
CA CYS A 29 4.68 3.42 -3.16
C CYS A 29 5.60 3.75 -4.33
N THR A 30 5.22 3.35 -5.52
CA THR A 30 5.93 3.62 -6.76
C THR A 30 4.98 4.38 -7.69
N THR A 31 5.39 5.56 -8.14
CA THR A 31 4.62 6.37 -9.10
C THR A 31 5.40 6.49 -10.40
N SER A 32 4.78 6.10 -11.50
CA SER A 32 5.34 6.21 -12.84
C SER A 32 4.67 7.36 -13.58
N GLY A 33 5.48 8.26 -14.12
CA GLY A 33 5.06 9.36 -14.97
C GLY A 33 4.90 8.96 -16.44
N PRO A 34 4.39 9.88 -17.28
CA PRO A 34 4.10 9.61 -18.69
C PRO A 34 5.38 9.46 -19.51
N ASP A 35 6.48 10.04 -19.03
CA ASP A 35 7.80 10.00 -19.64
C ASP A 35 8.59 8.72 -19.26
N GLY A 36 7.96 7.79 -18.55
CA GLY A 36 8.60 6.57 -18.02
C GLY A 36 9.45 6.76 -16.77
N ALA A 37 9.61 8.00 -16.30
CA ALA A 37 10.26 8.30 -15.03
C ALA A 37 9.47 7.68 -13.88
N THR A 38 10.17 6.96 -12.99
CA THR A 38 9.57 6.26 -11.85
C THR A 38 10.14 6.80 -10.55
N THR A 39 9.28 7.15 -9.60
CA THR A 39 9.65 7.58 -8.25
C THR A 39 9.17 6.55 -7.24
N GLY A 40 10.08 6.04 -6.40
CA GLY A 40 9.76 5.14 -5.29
C GLY A 40 9.86 5.84 -3.95
N THR A 41 8.90 5.63 -3.06
CA THR A 41 8.89 6.13 -1.67
C THR A 41 8.58 4.98 -0.72
N VAL A 42 9.34 4.88 0.37
CA VAL A 42 9.00 3.96 1.47
C VAL A 42 7.97 4.65 2.36
N LEU A 43 6.75 4.09 2.43
CA LEU A 43 5.68 4.63 3.27
C LEU A 43 5.84 4.23 4.72
N ALA A 44 6.26 2.98 4.94
CA ALA A 44 6.51 2.42 6.26
C ALA A 44 7.54 1.30 6.18
N SER A 45 8.36 1.18 7.21
CA SER A 45 9.23 0.02 7.42
C SER A 45 9.33 -0.28 8.90
N GLY A 46 9.29 -1.56 9.26
CA GLY A 46 9.37 -2.01 10.64
C GLY A 46 9.74 -3.48 10.78
N PRO A 47 9.92 -3.97 12.01
CA PRO A 47 9.93 -5.40 12.30
C PRO A 47 8.65 -6.04 11.75
N ARG A 48 8.75 -7.30 11.30
CA ARG A 48 7.59 -8.06 10.82
C ARG A 48 6.44 -8.05 11.82
N SER A 49 6.74 -8.21 13.11
CA SER A 49 5.75 -8.20 14.20
C SER A 49 4.96 -6.89 14.37
N ILE A 50 5.33 -5.80 13.69
CA ILE A 50 4.67 -4.49 13.77
C ILE A 50 3.98 -4.12 12.45
N LEU A 51 4.54 -4.53 11.32
CA LEU A 51 4.02 -4.23 9.99
C LEU A 51 3.88 -5.56 9.26
N ASP A 52 2.74 -6.23 9.40
CA ASP A 52 2.44 -7.49 8.72
C ASP A 52 1.06 -7.42 8.04
N TRP A 53 0.62 -8.52 7.44
CA TRP A 53 -0.74 -8.71 6.92
C TRP A 53 -1.30 -10.08 7.27
N GLU A 54 -0.80 -10.71 8.35
CA GLU A 54 -1.33 -11.99 8.83
C GLU A 54 -2.68 -11.83 9.53
N THR A 55 -2.83 -10.78 10.35
CA THR A 55 -4.07 -10.51 11.06
C THR A 55 -4.82 -9.31 10.48
N THR A 56 -6.11 -9.22 10.77
CA THR A 56 -6.94 -8.06 10.41
C THR A 56 -6.38 -6.76 11.01
N ALA A 57 -5.81 -6.80 12.22
CA ALA A 57 -5.22 -5.63 12.86
C ALA A 57 -3.96 -5.14 12.12
N ASP A 58 -3.13 -6.08 11.64
CA ASP A 58 -1.93 -5.73 10.86
C ASP A 58 -2.31 -5.17 9.49
N LYS A 59 -3.27 -5.84 8.81
CA LYS A 59 -3.84 -5.34 7.56
C LYS A 59 -4.43 -3.93 7.72
N ALA A 60 -5.06 -3.61 8.85
CA ALA A 60 -5.58 -2.27 9.14
C ALA A 60 -4.47 -1.22 9.29
N THR A 61 -3.32 -1.61 9.84
CA THR A 61 -2.13 -0.74 9.94
C THR A 61 -1.58 -0.42 8.55
N ILE A 62 -1.50 -1.42 7.67
CA ILE A 62 -1.11 -1.21 6.27
C ILE A 62 -2.13 -0.34 5.53
N ALA A 63 -3.43 -0.64 5.67
CA ALA A 63 -4.50 0.14 5.06
C ALA A 63 -4.40 1.62 5.48
N THR A 64 -4.10 1.88 6.75
CA THR A 64 -3.88 3.25 7.25
C THR A 64 -2.75 3.96 6.53
N ALA A 65 -1.62 3.29 6.31
CA ALA A 65 -0.48 3.87 5.60
C ALA A 65 -0.74 4.08 4.10
N VAL A 66 -1.36 3.10 3.43
CA VAL A 66 -1.69 3.18 2.00
C VAL A 66 -2.75 4.25 1.74
N LEU A 67 -3.89 4.21 2.43
CA LEU A 67 -4.97 5.18 2.25
C LEU A 67 -4.58 6.57 2.73
N GLY A 68 -3.81 6.67 3.83
CA GLY A 68 -3.30 7.94 4.31
C GLY A 68 -2.41 8.64 3.27
N HIS A 69 -1.59 7.87 2.55
CA HIS A 69 -0.79 8.38 1.44
C HIS A 69 -1.67 8.69 0.21
N TRP A 70 -2.59 7.79 -0.16
CA TRP A 70 -3.42 7.93 -1.35
C TRP A 70 -4.36 9.14 -1.29
N VAL A 71 -5.18 9.24 -0.23
CA VAL A 71 -6.24 10.26 -0.07
C VAL A 71 -5.69 11.57 0.53
N GLY A 72 -4.43 11.58 0.97
CA GLY A 72 -3.79 12.74 1.59
C GLY A 72 -4.36 13.16 2.96
N ARG A 73 -5.15 12.29 3.60
CA ARG A 73 -5.74 12.50 4.94
C ARG A 73 -5.78 11.20 5.74
N PRO A 74 -5.87 11.25 7.08
CA PRO A 74 -6.12 10.05 7.87
C PRO A 74 -7.42 9.36 7.41
N PRO A 75 -7.39 8.05 7.09
CA PRO A 75 -8.59 7.33 6.67
C PRO A 75 -9.58 7.22 7.82
N SER A 76 -10.87 7.23 7.48
CA SER A 76 -11.95 6.96 8.42
C SER A 76 -12.06 5.46 8.70
N GLN A 77 -12.80 5.10 9.76
CA GLN A 77 -13.07 3.69 10.06
C GLN A 77 -13.83 2.98 8.92
N ALA A 78 -14.67 3.70 8.19
CA ALA A 78 -15.37 3.16 7.03
C ALA A 78 -14.38 2.83 5.89
N ASP A 79 -13.46 3.76 5.59
CA ASP A 79 -12.43 3.55 4.56
C ASP A 79 -11.56 2.32 4.88
N LEU A 80 -11.20 2.14 6.16
CA LEU A 80 -10.44 0.98 6.61
C LEU A 80 -11.21 -0.33 6.44
N HIS A 81 -12.51 -0.36 6.79
CA HIS A 81 -13.32 -1.57 6.58
C HIS A 81 -13.46 -1.92 5.09
N GLU A 82 -13.73 -0.94 4.24
CA GLU A 82 -13.86 -1.14 2.79
C GLU A 82 -12.55 -1.64 2.17
N PHE A 83 -11.40 -1.09 2.58
CA PHE A 83 -10.10 -1.57 2.13
C PHE A 83 -9.84 -3.02 2.58
N LEU A 84 -10.20 -3.36 3.81
CA LEU A 84 -9.99 -4.71 4.33
C LEU A 84 -10.82 -5.76 3.59
N ASP A 85 -12.04 -5.39 3.19
CA ASP A 85 -12.97 -6.28 2.49
C ASP A 85 -12.61 -6.41 1.00
N GLU A 86 -12.47 -5.28 0.29
CA GLU A 86 -12.36 -5.26 -1.18
C GLU A 86 -10.93 -5.45 -1.69
N ILE A 87 -9.91 -5.16 -0.86
CA ILE A 87 -8.51 -5.16 -1.30
C ILE A 87 -7.68 -6.19 -0.54
N ALA A 88 -7.70 -6.14 0.80
CA ALA A 88 -6.80 -6.95 1.60
C ALA A 88 -7.35 -8.36 1.90
N GLY A 89 -8.58 -8.67 1.47
CA GLY A 89 -9.25 -9.96 1.70
C GLY A 89 -8.42 -11.16 1.22
N ASP A 90 -7.86 -11.06 0.01
CA ASP A 90 -7.08 -12.12 -0.62
C ASP A 90 -5.58 -12.13 -0.27
N TRP A 91 -5.11 -11.18 0.56
CA TRP A 91 -3.70 -11.14 0.91
C TRP A 91 -3.31 -12.32 1.79
N VAL A 92 -2.31 -13.08 1.32
CA VAL A 92 -1.81 -14.30 1.95
C VAL A 92 -0.67 -13.95 2.90
N ALA A 93 -0.78 -14.40 4.14
CA ALA A 93 0.27 -14.31 5.16
C ALA A 93 1.61 -14.86 4.63
N GLY A 94 2.71 -14.15 4.87
CA GLY A 94 4.03 -14.61 4.43
C GLY A 94 4.30 -14.48 2.93
N GLN A 95 3.37 -13.93 2.14
CA GLN A 95 3.55 -13.66 0.70
C GLN A 95 3.48 -12.16 0.39
N PRO A 96 4.40 -11.61 -0.42
CA PRO A 96 4.32 -10.22 -0.83
C PRO A 96 3.03 -9.95 -1.60
N TRP A 97 2.54 -8.71 -1.53
CA TRP A 97 1.34 -8.27 -2.21
C TRP A 97 1.62 -6.99 -3.00
N GLN A 98 0.78 -6.74 -4.00
CA GLN A 98 0.79 -5.51 -4.80
C GLN A 98 -0.63 -5.00 -4.96
N LEU A 99 -0.76 -3.68 -5.02
CA LEU A 99 -2.01 -2.97 -5.17
C LEU A 99 -1.79 -1.76 -6.10
N THR A 100 -2.57 -1.64 -7.16
CA THR A 100 -2.49 -0.48 -8.06
C THR A 100 -3.45 0.63 -7.64
N GLY A 101 -3.17 1.86 -8.08
CA GLY A 101 -4.08 3.00 -7.96
C GLY A 101 -5.44 2.70 -8.60
N GLU A 102 -5.46 2.02 -9.75
CA GLU A 102 -6.71 1.62 -10.40
C GLU A 102 -7.55 0.69 -9.52
N GLN A 103 -6.92 -0.21 -8.75
CA GLN A 103 -7.64 -1.06 -7.80
C GLN A 103 -8.22 -0.25 -6.63
N LEU A 104 -7.50 0.78 -6.15
CA LEU A 104 -8.02 1.72 -5.14
C LEU A 104 -9.21 2.53 -5.68
N GLU A 105 -9.11 3.05 -6.91
CA GLU A 105 -10.20 3.80 -7.56
C GLU A 105 -11.43 2.91 -7.80
N ARG A 106 -11.22 1.65 -8.21
CA ARG A 106 -12.30 0.66 -8.36
C ARG A 106 -12.99 0.32 -7.03
N ALA A 107 -12.25 0.36 -5.93
CA ALA A 107 -12.78 0.24 -4.57
C ALA A 107 -13.34 1.57 -4.03
N GLY A 108 -13.47 2.61 -4.86
CA GLY A 108 -14.11 3.88 -4.49
C GLY A 108 -13.20 4.91 -3.82
N PHE A 109 -11.90 4.61 -3.62
CA PHE A 109 -10.96 5.54 -3.00
C PHE A 109 -10.42 6.54 -4.01
N GLN A 110 -10.69 7.83 -3.79
CA GLN A 110 -10.17 8.92 -4.63
C GLN A 110 -8.89 9.53 -4.02
N PRO A 111 -7.87 9.84 -4.84
CA PRO A 111 -6.64 10.50 -4.41
C PRO A 111 -6.80 11.99 -4.11
#